data_AF-A0AAX3W3M1-F1
#
_entry.id   AF-A0AAX3W3M1-F1
#
_cell.length_a   1.000
_cell.length_b   1.000
_cell.length_c   1.000
_cell.angle_alpha   90.00
_cell.angle_beta   90.00
_cell.angle_gamma   90.00
#
_symmetry.space_group_name_H-M   'P 1'
#
loop_
_entity.id
_entity.type
_entity.pdbx_description
1 polymer ?
#
loop_
_entity_poly.entity_id
_entity_poly.type
_entity_poly.pdbx_seq_one_letter_code
_entity_poly.pdbx_strand_id
1 'polypeptide(L)'
;MGKARLIIMPLFISLILTCITYFLFVIIDLITNYHTADLLLNVDFVRNYQNITLIEELSYHFLTTFIIVIITIVIYVNFNKLKIIFLTTLFIIFTVLYPILIKMSERDIFQYSLNEHVIWIVGHILFLYLLNIIVTRSYLK
;
A
#
# COMPACT_ATOMS: atom_id res chain seq x y z
N MET A 1 -9.11 16.16 -20.82
CA MET A 1 -9.54 14.86 -20.25
C MET A 1 -10.94 15.01 -19.66
N GLY A 2 -11.85 14.05 -19.86
CA GLY A 2 -13.20 14.13 -19.28
C GLY A 2 -13.21 13.95 -17.76
N LYS A 3 -14.14 14.62 -17.06
CA LYS A 3 -14.27 14.57 -15.58
C LYS A 3 -14.41 13.14 -15.03
N ALA A 4 -15.14 12.28 -15.74
CA ALA A 4 -15.28 10.86 -15.37
C ALA A 4 -13.93 10.11 -15.37
N ARG A 5 -13.04 10.39 -16.33
CA ARG A 5 -11.71 9.75 -16.41
C ARG A 5 -10.78 10.20 -15.27
N LEU A 6 -10.99 11.39 -14.71
CA LEU A 6 -10.21 11.90 -13.57
C LEU A 6 -10.58 11.24 -12.24
N ILE A 7 -11.80 10.68 -12.12
CA ILE A 7 -12.29 10.04 -10.88
C ILE A 7 -12.26 8.52 -10.98
N ILE A 8 -12.67 7.96 -12.11
CA ILE A 8 -12.79 6.51 -12.31
C ILE A 8 -11.42 5.84 -12.42
N MET A 9 -10.47 6.46 -13.13
CA MET A 9 -9.16 5.86 -13.37
C MET A 9 -8.34 5.69 -12.07
N PRO A 10 -8.25 6.68 -11.16
CA PRO A 10 -7.57 6.48 -9.89
C PRO A 10 -8.19 5.35 -9.04
N LEU A 11 -9.52 5.19 -9.05
CA LEU A 11 -10.20 4.11 -8.35
C LEU A 11 -9.74 2.74 -8.87
N PHE A 12 -9.76 2.53 -10.19
CA PHE A 12 -9.30 1.28 -10.79
C PHE A 12 -7.81 1.01 -10.53
N ILE A 13 -6.95 2.03 -10.68
CA ILE A 13 -5.51 1.89 -10.39
C ILE A 13 -5.31 1.45 -8.94
N SER A 14 -6.03 2.08 -8.01
CA SER A 14 -5.90 1.79 -6.58
C SER A 14 -6.39 0.39 -6.24
N LEU A 15 -7.47 -0.05 -6.87
CA LEU A 15 -8.00 -1.41 -6.68
C LEU A 15 -6.99 -2.45 -7.18
N ILE A 16 -6.44 -2.24 -8.37
CA ILE A 16 -5.43 -3.13 -8.94
C ILE A 16 -4.19 -3.20 -8.06
N LEU A 17 -3.65 -2.06 -7.62
CA LEU A 17 -2.47 -2.02 -6.76
C LEU A 17 -2.72 -2.66 -5.39
N THR A 18 -3.90 -2.43 -4.81
CA THR A 18 -4.33 -3.08 -3.55
C THR A 18 -4.35 -4.60 -3.72
N CYS A 19 -5.03 -5.11 -4.75
CA CYS A 19 -5.11 -6.53 -5.01
C CYS A 19 -3.74 -7.15 -5.26
N ILE A 20 -2.91 -6.54 -6.11
CA ILE A 20 -1.57 -7.05 -6.41
C ILE A 20 -0.73 -7.15 -5.13
N THR A 21 -0.72 -6.10 -4.31
CA THR A 21 0.11 -6.06 -3.08
C THR A 21 -0.39 -7.06 -2.04
N TYR A 22 -1.71 -7.14 -1.85
CA TYR A 22 -2.32 -8.11 -0.93
C TYR A 22 -2.05 -9.55 -1.39
N PHE A 23 -2.35 -9.90 -2.64
CA PHE A 23 -2.13 -11.25 -3.14
C PHE A 23 -0.66 -11.64 -3.16
N LEU A 24 0.26 -10.69 -3.41
CA LEU A 24 1.69 -10.93 -3.28
C LEU A 24 2.04 -11.40 -1.86
N PHE A 25 1.62 -10.68 -0.83
CA PHE A 25 1.91 -11.08 0.54
C PHE A 25 1.17 -12.34 0.97
N VAL A 26 -0.07 -12.56 0.52
CA VAL A 26 -0.78 -13.83 0.76
C VAL A 26 0.01 -15.01 0.19
N ILE A 27 0.51 -14.90 -1.04
CA ILE A 27 1.33 -15.96 -1.66
C ILE A 27 2.61 -16.19 -0.86
N ILE A 28 3.28 -15.11 -0.42
CA ILE A 28 4.50 -15.21 0.39
C ILE A 28 4.21 -15.87 1.73
N ASP A 29 3.16 -15.46 2.43
CA ASP A 29 2.74 -16.02 3.71
C ASP A 29 2.36 -17.50 3.56
N LEU A 30 1.76 -17.92 2.43
CA LEU A 30 1.43 -19.33 2.17
C LEU A 30 2.66 -20.23 1.96
N ILE A 31 3.76 -19.69 1.43
CA ILE A 31 5.01 -20.45 1.21
C ILE A 31 6.02 -20.24 2.34
N THR A 32 5.68 -19.39 3.31
CA THR A 32 6.46 -19.12 4.52
C THR A 32 5.58 -19.38 5.75
N ASN A 33 6.02 -18.99 6.94
CA ASN A 33 5.17 -18.94 8.14
C ASN A 33 5.09 -17.50 8.64
N TYR A 34 5.02 -16.54 7.71
CA TYR A 34 4.95 -15.12 8.01
C TYR A 34 3.49 -14.63 8.02
N HIS A 35 3.29 -13.42 8.52
CA HIS A 35 1.98 -12.78 8.65
C HIS A 35 1.97 -11.40 7.97
N THR A 36 2.65 -11.27 6.83
CA THR A 36 2.84 -9.97 6.17
C THR A 36 1.57 -9.43 5.52
N ALA A 37 0.68 -10.31 5.04
CA ALA A 37 -0.63 -9.93 4.49
C ALA A 37 -1.56 -9.43 5.59
N ASP A 38 -1.60 -10.12 6.73
CA ASP A 38 -2.40 -9.70 7.89
C ASP A 38 -1.86 -8.37 8.45
N LEU A 39 -0.53 -8.21 8.51
CA LEU A 39 0.08 -6.95 8.94
C LEU A 39 -0.17 -5.80 7.95
N LEU A 40 -0.21 -6.07 6.64
CA LEU A 40 -0.53 -5.08 5.61
C LEU A 40 -1.94 -4.48 5.82
N LEU A 41 -2.86 -5.33 6.27
CA LEU A 41 -4.26 -5.02 6.49
C LEU A 41 -4.55 -4.59 7.93
N ASN A 42 -3.56 -4.62 8.83
CA ASN A 42 -3.73 -4.33 10.24
C ASN A 42 -4.31 -2.93 10.47
N VAL A 43 -5.47 -2.90 11.11
CA VAL A 43 -6.21 -1.71 11.52
C VAL A 43 -6.70 -1.81 12.97
N ASP A 44 -6.01 -2.61 13.79
CA ASP A 44 -6.37 -2.81 15.20
C ASP A 44 -6.46 -1.47 15.96
N PHE A 45 -5.66 -0.47 15.56
CA PHE A 45 -5.67 0.89 16.10
C PHE A 45 -6.92 1.73 15.76
N VAL A 46 -7.76 1.27 14.82
CA VAL A 46 -9.00 1.96 14.41
C VAL A 46 -10.22 1.40 15.14
N ARG A 47 -10.27 0.07 15.29
CA ARG A 47 -11.43 -0.65 15.84
C ARG A 47 -10.96 -1.99 16.39
N ASN A 48 -11.67 -2.49 17.42
CA ASN A 48 -11.42 -3.82 17.97
C ASN A 48 -11.35 -4.88 16.86
N TYR A 49 -10.18 -5.50 16.75
CA TYR A 49 -9.81 -6.46 15.71
C TYR A 49 -10.71 -7.71 15.70
N GLN A 50 -11.33 -8.04 16.82
CA GLN A 50 -12.21 -9.23 16.94
C GLN A 50 -13.49 -9.10 16.10
N ASN A 51 -13.88 -7.87 15.75
CA ASN A 51 -15.16 -7.58 15.09
C ASN A 51 -14.98 -7.01 13.69
N ILE A 52 -13.76 -6.98 13.14
CA ILE A 52 -13.52 -6.48 11.79
C ILE A 52 -13.44 -7.64 10.80
N THR A 53 -14.11 -7.47 9.66
CA THR A 53 -14.08 -8.42 8.56
C THR A 53 -12.93 -8.13 7.62
N LEU A 54 -12.43 -9.15 6.91
CA LEU A 54 -11.41 -8.98 5.86
C LEU A 54 -11.81 -7.92 4.82
N ILE A 55 -13.10 -7.80 4.49
CA ILE A 55 -13.60 -6.78 3.55
C ILE A 55 -13.40 -5.37 4.12
N GLU A 56 -13.66 -5.17 5.41
CA GLU A 56 -13.42 -3.89 6.07
C GLU A 56 -11.93 -3.57 6.11
N GLU A 57 -11.06 -4.51 6.47
CA GLU A 57 -9.60 -4.31 6.47
C GLU A 57 -9.08 -3.96 5.06
N LEU A 58 -9.50 -4.71 4.04
CA LEU A 58 -9.20 -4.41 2.63
C LEU A 58 -9.73 -3.04 2.21
N SER A 59 -10.87 -2.60 2.75
CA SER A 59 -11.43 -1.28 2.42
C SER A 59 -10.57 -0.13 2.96
N TYR A 60 -10.01 -0.27 4.17
CA TYR A 60 -9.06 0.69 4.74
C TYR A 60 -7.75 0.72 3.96
N HIS A 61 -7.23 -0.46 3.59
CA HIS A 61 -6.02 -0.55 2.78
C HIS A 61 -6.23 0.04 1.37
N PHE A 62 -7.39 -0.25 0.75
CA PHE A 62 -7.79 0.35 -0.52
C PHE A 62 -7.89 1.87 -0.42
N LEU A 63 -8.51 2.40 0.64
CA LEU A 63 -8.60 3.84 0.87
C LEU A 63 -7.22 4.49 1.00
N THR A 64 -6.31 3.85 1.72
CA THR A 64 -4.91 4.30 1.86
C THR A 64 -4.22 4.34 0.49
N THR A 65 -4.34 3.26 -0.29
CA THR A 65 -3.80 3.18 -1.65
C THR A 65 -4.40 4.26 -2.55
N PHE A 66 -5.71 4.51 -2.44
CA PHE A 66 -6.41 5.52 -3.21
C PHE A 66 -5.89 6.94 -2.92
N ILE A 67 -5.69 7.28 -1.65
CA ILE A 67 -5.09 8.55 -1.26
C ILE A 67 -3.69 8.70 -1.86
N ILE A 68 -2.86 7.66 -1.77
CA ILE A 68 -1.51 7.66 -2.36
C ILE A 68 -1.57 7.88 -3.87
N VAL A 69 -2.45 7.18 -4.59
CA VAL A 69 -2.60 7.33 -6.05
C VAL A 69 -3.04 8.75 -6.42
N ILE A 70 -4.01 9.34 -5.71
CA ILE A 70 -4.46 10.71 -5.96
C ILE A 70 -3.33 11.71 -5.75
N ILE A 71 -2.60 11.62 -4.62
CA ILE A 71 -1.47 12.50 -4.34
C ILE A 71 -0.39 12.32 -5.41
N THR A 72 -0.10 11.08 -5.81
CA THR A 72 0.87 10.78 -6.87
C THR A 72 0.49 11.48 -8.17
N ILE A 73 -0.77 11.39 -8.61
CA ILE A 73 -1.25 12.06 -9.81
C ILE A 73 -1.08 13.59 -9.69
N VAL A 74 -1.47 14.17 -8.55
CA VAL A 74 -1.32 15.61 -8.30
C VAL A 74 0.14 16.05 -8.40
N ILE A 75 1.06 15.31 -7.79
CA ILE A 75 2.51 15.59 -7.87
C ILE A 75 3.01 15.43 -9.31
N TYR A 76 2.60 14.37 -10.00
CA TYR A 76 3.11 14.05 -11.33
C TYR A 76 2.71 15.09 -12.36
N VAL A 77 1.46 15.57 -12.28
CA VAL A 77 0.89 16.55 -13.21
C VAL A 77 1.34 17.97 -12.88
N ASN A 78 1.30 18.38 -11.61
CA ASN A 78 1.51 19.79 -11.23
C ASN A 78 2.93 20.08 -10.73
N PHE A 79 3.63 19.08 -10.20
CA PHE A 79 4.90 19.24 -9.51
C PHE A 79 5.95 18.23 -9.98
N ASN A 80 6.10 18.06 -11.30
CA ASN A 80 6.95 17.03 -11.93
C ASN A 80 8.38 16.95 -11.36
N LYS A 81 8.97 18.08 -10.94
CA LYS A 81 10.32 18.11 -10.32
C LYS A 81 10.38 17.41 -8.96
N LEU A 82 9.25 17.24 -8.26
CA LEU A 82 9.15 16.64 -6.94
C LEU A 82 8.88 15.13 -6.96
N LYS A 83 8.76 14.50 -8.14
CA LYS A 83 8.41 13.08 -8.26
C LYS A 83 9.35 12.15 -7.50
N ILE A 84 10.67 12.33 -7.70
CA ILE A 84 11.68 11.48 -7.07
C ILE A 84 11.62 11.67 -5.55
N ILE A 85 11.56 12.92 -5.08
CA ILE A 85 11.47 13.23 -3.66
C ILE A 85 10.22 12.56 -3.05
N PHE A 86 9.07 12.66 -3.71
CA PHE A 86 7.83 12.05 -3.24
C PHE A 86 7.92 10.51 -3.16
N LEU A 87 8.44 9.85 -4.20
CA LEU A 87 8.63 8.39 -4.19
C LEU A 87 9.62 7.94 -3.12
N THR A 88 10.72 8.68 -2.93
CA THR A 88 11.69 8.41 -1.86
C THR A 88 11.05 8.55 -0.48
N THR A 89 10.21 9.58 -0.27
CA THR A 89 9.46 9.76 0.97
C THR A 89 8.51 8.59 1.22
N LEU A 90 7.75 8.14 0.21
CA LEU A 90 6.88 6.97 0.35
C LEU A 90 7.67 5.71 0.70
N PHE A 91 8.83 5.51 0.07
CA PHE A 91 9.70 4.36 0.39
C PHE A 91 10.16 4.37 1.86
N ILE A 92 10.56 5.53 2.38
CA ILE A 92 10.95 5.68 3.79
C ILE A 92 9.74 5.39 4.69
N ILE A 93 8.57 5.94 4.36
CA ILE A 93 7.32 5.69 5.11
C ILE A 93 7.01 4.20 5.15
N PHE A 94 7.00 3.52 4.00
CA PHE A 94 6.74 2.08 3.95
C PHE A 94 7.77 1.28 4.74
N THR A 95 9.04 1.64 4.70
CA THR A 95 10.08 0.99 5.49
C THR A 95 9.79 1.11 7.00
N VAL A 96 9.49 2.32 7.49
CA VAL A 96 9.26 2.54 8.92
C VAL A 96 7.89 2.01 9.38
N LEU A 97 6.92 1.86 8.46
CA LEU A 97 5.58 1.36 8.80
C LEU A 97 5.59 -0.06 9.36
N TYR A 98 6.46 -0.95 8.89
CA TYR A 98 6.50 -2.35 9.37
C TYR A 98 6.67 -2.43 10.91
N PRO A 99 7.73 -1.88 11.53
CA PRO A 99 7.87 -1.91 12.99
C PRO A 99 6.80 -1.08 13.71
N ILE A 100 6.27 -0.02 13.10
CA ILE A 100 5.18 0.77 13.70
C ILE A 100 3.89 -0.05 13.81
N LEU A 101 3.49 -0.73 12.72
CA LEU A 101 2.26 -1.52 12.67
C LEU A 101 2.31 -2.69 13.65
N ILE A 102 3.47 -3.32 13.82
CA ILE A 102 3.67 -4.36 14.85
C ILE A 102 3.46 -3.77 16.24
N LYS A 103 4.08 -2.63 16.54
CA LYS A 103 3.94 -1.98 17.85
C LYS A 103 2.50 -1.52 18.15
N MET A 104 1.74 -1.20 17.12
CA MET A 104 0.36 -0.74 17.23
C MET A 104 -0.67 -1.88 17.19
N SER A 105 -0.25 -3.11 16.91
CA SER A 105 -1.17 -4.24 16.86
C SER A 105 -1.56 -4.72 18.26
N GLU A 106 -2.79 -5.22 18.37
CA GLU A 106 -3.29 -5.91 19.55
C GLU A 106 -3.17 -7.44 19.43
N ARG A 107 -2.68 -7.96 18.28
CA ARG A 107 -2.56 -9.41 18.03
C ARG A 107 -1.15 -9.90 18.35
N ASP A 108 -1.06 -10.88 19.26
CA ASP A 108 0.22 -11.47 19.70
C ASP A 108 1.02 -12.19 18.61
N ILE A 109 0.39 -12.49 17.47
CA ILE A 109 1.02 -13.13 16.31
C ILE A 109 2.07 -12.23 15.66
N PHE A 110 1.99 -10.91 15.84
CA PHE A 110 2.92 -9.98 15.22
C PHE A 110 4.12 -9.74 16.13
N GLN A 111 5.27 -10.23 15.70
CA GLN A 111 6.56 -9.99 16.34
C GLN A 111 7.54 -9.48 15.29
N TYR A 112 8.44 -8.59 15.69
CA TYR A 112 9.40 -8.04 14.74
C TYR A 112 10.31 -9.14 14.19
N SER A 113 10.30 -9.31 12.87
CA SER A 113 11.16 -10.22 12.13
C SER A 113 11.90 -9.44 11.04
N LEU A 114 13.23 -9.55 11.03
CA LEU A 114 14.04 -8.88 10.00
C LEU A 114 13.71 -9.42 8.61
N ASN A 115 13.45 -10.72 8.47
CA ASN A 115 13.15 -11.34 7.19
C ASN A 115 11.82 -10.83 6.62
N GLU A 116 10.79 -10.76 7.45
CA GLU A 116 9.49 -10.20 7.09
C GLU A 116 9.60 -8.72 6.76
N HIS A 117 10.42 -7.97 7.49
CA HIS A 117 10.67 -6.56 7.19
C HIS A 117 11.34 -6.39 5.81
N VAL A 118 12.31 -7.23 5.46
CA VAL A 118 12.92 -7.22 4.11
C VAL A 118 11.89 -7.53 3.03
N ILE A 119 11.05 -8.55 3.26
CA ILE A 119 9.96 -8.92 2.34
C ILE A 119 8.96 -7.78 2.18
N TRP A 120 8.59 -7.14 3.28
CA TRP A 120 7.72 -5.97 3.31
C TRP A 120 8.29 -4.86 2.45
N ILE A 121 9.58 -4.52 2.62
CA ILE A 121 10.27 -3.50 1.82
C ILE A 121 10.24 -3.87 0.33
N VAL A 122 10.54 -5.13 -0.01
CA VAL A 122 10.54 -5.60 -1.41
C VAL A 122 9.15 -5.48 -2.04
N GLY A 123 8.09 -5.88 -1.33
CA GLY A 123 6.72 -5.73 -1.81
C GLY A 123 6.35 -4.27 -2.06
N HIS A 124 6.78 -3.37 -1.19
CA HIS A 124 6.52 -1.93 -1.35
C HIS A 124 7.38 -1.27 -2.44
N ILE A 125 8.59 -1.78 -2.71
CA ILE A 125 9.37 -1.37 -3.90
C ILE A 125 8.61 -1.73 -5.18
N LEU A 126 8.04 -2.94 -5.25
CA LEU A 126 7.21 -3.34 -6.40
C LEU A 126 5.99 -2.45 -6.54
N PHE A 127 5.29 -2.15 -5.44
CA PHE A 127 4.16 -1.21 -5.43
C PHE A 127 4.56 0.16 -6.01
N LEU A 128 5.66 0.76 -5.54
CA LEU A 128 6.14 2.06 -6.02
C LEU A 128 6.51 2.04 -7.50
N TYR A 129 7.14 0.95 -7.96
CA TYR A 129 7.47 0.76 -9.37
C TYR A 129 6.22 0.71 -10.25
N LEU A 130 5.21 -0.09 -9.87
CA LEU A 130 3.95 -0.21 -10.59
C LEU A 130 3.18 1.11 -10.60
N LEU A 131 3.07 1.77 -9.43
CA LEU A 131 2.47 3.09 -9.28
C LEU A 131 3.08 4.10 -10.25
N ASN A 132 4.41 4.21 -10.27
CA ASN A 132 5.14 5.12 -11.14
C ASN A 132 4.86 4.84 -12.62
N ILE A 133 4.90 3.58 -13.05
CA ILE A 133 4.64 3.19 -14.45
C ILE A 133 3.22 3.51 -14.87
N ILE A 134 2.24 3.08 -14.08
CA ILE A 134 0.82 3.21 -14.41
C ILE A 134 0.46 4.69 -14.48
N VAL A 135 0.80 5.48 -13.46
CA VAL A 135 0.48 6.91 -13.44
C VAL A 135 1.19 7.66 -14.58
N THR A 136 2.46 7.37 -14.85
CA THR A 136 3.19 8.00 -15.97
C THR A 136 2.52 7.70 -17.31
N ARG A 137 2.10 6.46 -17.56
CA ARG A 137 1.45 6.07 -18.81
C ARG A 137 0.03 6.61 -18.95
N SER A 138 -0.69 6.80 -17.84
CA SER A 138 -2.11 7.19 -17.87
C SER A 138 -2.34 8.70 -17.86
N TYR A 139 -1.39 9.50 -17.35
CA TYR A 139 -1.58 10.94 -17.08
C TYR A 139 -0.53 11.86 -17.68
N LEU A 140 0.63 11.36 -18.08
CA LEU A 140 1.74 12.19 -18.58
C LEU A 140 2.16 11.89 -20.02
N LYS A 141 1.67 10.78 -20.57
CA LYS A 141 1.76 10.42 -21.99
C LYS A 141 0.37 10.48 -22.59
#